data_AF-A0A938VYE8-F1
#
_entry.id   AF-A0A938VYE8-F1
#
_cell.length_a   1.000
_cell.length_b   1.000
_cell.length_c   1.000
_cell.angle_alpha   90.00
_cell.angle_beta   90.00
_cell.angle_gamma   90.00
#
_symmetry.space_group_name_H-M   'P 1'
#
loop_
_entity.id
_entity.type
_entity.pdbx_description
1 polymer ?
#
loop_
_entity_poly.entity_id
_entity_poly.type
_entity_poly.pdbx_seq_one_letter_code
_entity_poly.pdbx_strand_id
1 'polypeptide(L)'
;MPLVVGIAFTPVSKVYYFAPAAVEDLQPGERVVVETSRGRTLGQVVFAPREVADSEIASPLKPVVTRATAWDLVQQDQMAHREAETLQICRERAAALGLDMKVVRVEWAYDASSIVVYFGAEQRVDFRNLVHDLAQVLHTRVEMRQVGVRDEAKFMSGYGRCGRQLCCASWLREFAPVSIKMAKAQDLPLNSAEVSGLCGRLLCCLSYENSLYAEARKRMPKLNSMLMTPQGPGKVKQINVLRNSVTVQVEGPNETTTLVEVLVLQPSADKGQPDRGCAACLAGLEEVAGMVGDGEEAALDLAEEAPEEAAARPGPEAASEAPQKKEAAAPSQPDSPKRRPRSRRRRR
;
A
#
# COMPACT_ATOMS: atom_id res chain seq x y z
N MET A 1 13.30 16.66 -24.19
CA MET A 1 12.66 15.35 -24.02
C MET A 1 13.73 14.29 -23.92
N PRO A 2 14.14 13.94 -22.70
CA PRO A 2 15.10 12.87 -22.47
C PRO A 2 14.48 11.51 -22.80
N LEU A 3 15.32 10.63 -23.34
CA LEU A 3 15.00 9.22 -23.55
C LEU A 3 15.10 8.47 -22.22
N VAL A 4 14.03 7.82 -21.79
CA VAL A 4 14.00 7.07 -20.52
C VAL A 4 13.54 5.64 -20.73
N VAL A 5 14.05 4.75 -19.89
CA VAL A 5 13.60 3.36 -19.77
C VAL A 5 12.98 3.15 -18.39
N GLY A 6 11.86 2.42 -18.35
CA GLY A 6 11.17 2.09 -17.10
C GLY A 6 11.65 0.76 -16.54
N ILE A 7 12.17 0.76 -15.32
CA ILE A 7 12.74 -0.44 -14.69
C ILE A 7 12.05 -0.70 -13.35
N ALA A 8 11.76 -1.97 -13.09
CA ALA A 8 11.22 -2.46 -11.82
C ALA A 8 12.17 -3.50 -11.20
N PHE A 9 12.35 -3.43 -9.88
CA PHE A 9 13.27 -4.31 -9.14
C PHE A 9 12.58 -5.53 -8.55
N THR A 10 11.32 -5.37 -8.14
CA THR A 10 10.49 -6.46 -7.64
C THR A 10 9.19 -6.54 -8.43
N PRO A 11 8.56 -7.72 -8.48
CA PRO A 11 7.24 -7.86 -9.09
C PRO A 11 6.27 -6.83 -8.49
N VAL A 12 5.61 -6.08 -9.36
CA VAL A 12 4.56 -5.12 -8.99
C VAL A 12 5.07 -4.00 -8.06
N SER A 13 6.31 -3.55 -8.27
CA SER A 13 6.86 -2.35 -7.61
C SER A 13 6.55 -1.07 -8.40
N LYS A 14 6.85 0.07 -7.78
CA LYS A 14 6.99 1.33 -8.52
C LYS A 14 8.00 1.14 -9.66
N VAL A 15 7.70 1.76 -10.79
CA VAL A 15 8.62 1.81 -11.94
C VAL A 15 9.46 3.06 -11.78
N TYR A 16 10.77 2.88 -11.87
CA TYR A 16 11.73 3.97 -11.82
C TYR A 16 12.22 4.26 -13.23
N TYR A 17 12.45 5.54 -13.51
CA TYR A 17 12.98 5.99 -14.79
C TYR A 17 14.51 6.02 -14.74
N PHE A 18 15.14 5.40 -15.72
CA PHE A 18 16.59 5.38 -15.91
C PHE A 18 16.94 5.87 -17.30
N ALA A 19 18.17 6.36 -17.47
CA ALA A 19 18.70 6.69 -18.78
C ALA A 19 19.27 5.42 -19.43
N PRO A 20 18.86 5.05 -20.67
CA PRO A 20 19.35 3.85 -21.35
C PRO A 20 20.86 3.88 -21.67
N ALA A 21 21.48 5.07 -21.65
CA ALA A 21 22.91 5.30 -21.84
C ALA A 21 23.47 4.54 -23.05
N ALA A 22 24.23 3.46 -22.84
CA ALA A 22 24.87 2.68 -23.92
C ALA A 22 24.00 1.56 -24.50
N VAL A 23 22.79 1.32 -23.97
CA VAL A 23 21.90 0.23 -24.38
C VAL A 23 20.55 0.78 -24.81
N GLU A 24 20.44 1.15 -26.08
CA GLU A 24 19.25 1.79 -26.65
C GLU A 24 18.20 0.77 -27.15
N ASP A 25 18.59 -0.50 -27.36
CA ASP A 25 17.73 -1.56 -27.92
C ASP A 25 17.06 -2.45 -26.85
N LEU A 26 16.73 -1.89 -25.69
CA LEU A 26 16.12 -2.65 -24.58
C LEU A 26 14.66 -3.02 -24.86
N GLN A 27 14.36 -4.31 -24.79
CA GLN A 27 12.98 -4.81 -24.90
C GLN A 27 12.32 -5.01 -23.53
N PRO A 28 10.99 -4.86 -23.42
CA PRO A 28 10.26 -5.20 -22.21
C PRO A 28 10.49 -6.67 -21.81
N GLY A 29 10.73 -6.89 -20.52
CA GLY A 29 10.99 -8.20 -19.95
C GLY A 29 12.48 -8.55 -19.80
N GLU A 30 13.38 -7.83 -20.47
CA GLU A 30 14.82 -8.03 -20.32
C GLU A 30 15.33 -7.66 -18.92
N ARG A 31 16.39 -8.35 -18.48
CA ARG A 31 17.08 -8.07 -17.22
C ARG A 31 18.30 -7.20 -17.49
N VAL A 32 18.44 -6.16 -16.69
CA VAL A 32 19.51 -5.15 -16.81
C VAL A 32 20.09 -4.84 -15.44
N VAL A 33 21.37 -4.47 -15.43
CA VAL A 33 22.05 -3.98 -14.24
C VAL A 33 22.01 -2.45 -14.27
N VAL A 34 21.48 -1.86 -13.20
CA VAL A 34 21.35 -0.40 -13.05
C VAL A 34 22.07 0.09 -11.81
N GLU A 35 22.46 1.35 -11.85
CA GLU A 35 23.04 2.02 -10.69
C GLU A 35 21.95 2.73 -9.89
N THR A 36 21.75 2.32 -8.64
CA THR A 36 20.81 2.95 -7.70
C THR A 36 21.57 3.77 -6.66
N SER A 37 20.87 4.46 -5.75
CA SER A 37 21.52 5.11 -4.60
C SER A 37 22.17 4.12 -3.64
N ARG A 38 21.75 2.85 -3.67
CA ARG A 38 22.25 1.78 -2.80
C ARG A 38 23.32 0.91 -3.45
N GLY A 39 23.78 1.31 -4.64
CA GLY A 39 24.73 0.54 -5.45
C GLY A 39 24.07 -0.10 -6.67
N ARG A 40 24.77 -1.06 -7.27
CA ARG A 40 24.30 -1.77 -8.47
C ARG A 40 23.21 -2.75 -8.09
N THR A 41 22.15 -2.82 -8.90
CA THR A 41 21.05 -3.75 -8.68
C THR A 41 20.55 -4.30 -10.01
N LEU A 42 20.11 -5.55 -10.00
CA LEU A 42 19.45 -6.15 -11.15
C LEU A 42 17.98 -5.73 -11.18
N GLY A 43 17.54 -5.19 -12.31
CA GLY A 43 16.16 -4.80 -12.57
C GLY A 43 15.61 -5.46 -13.84
N GLN A 44 14.30 -5.40 -14.00
CA GLN A 44 13.59 -5.83 -15.20
C GLN A 44 13.01 -4.63 -15.94
N VAL A 45 13.19 -4.61 -17.26
CA VAL A 45 12.63 -3.58 -18.14
C VAL A 45 11.11 -3.76 -18.24
N VAL A 46 10.36 -2.71 -17.93
CA VAL A 46 8.90 -2.68 -17.99
C VAL A 46 8.41 -2.14 -19.33
N PHE A 47 9.06 -1.10 -19.84
CA PHE A 47 8.79 -0.51 -21.16
C PHE A 47 10.10 -0.11 -21.85
N ALA A 48 10.12 -0.25 -23.18
CA ALA A 48 11.26 0.10 -24.02
C ALA A 48 11.56 1.62 -23.97
N PRO A 49 12.79 2.05 -24.33
CA PRO A 49 13.16 3.46 -24.29
C PRO A 49 12.15 4.37 -25.00
N ARG A 50 11.62 5.36 -24.29
CA ARG A 50 10.66 6.35 -24.82
C ARG A 50 11.02 7.75 -24.37
N GLU A 51 10.66 8.73 -25.18
CA GLU A 51 10.80 10.14 -24.83
C GLU A 51 9.70 10.55 -23.85
N VAL A 52 10.07 11.30 -22.82
CA VAL A 52 9.14 11.80 -21.80
C VAL A 52 9.39 13.28 -21.58
N ALA A 53 8.36 14.01 -21.19
CA ALA A 53 8.50 15.42 -20.83
C ALA A 53 9.34 15.56 -19.56
N ASP A 54 10.18 16.62 -19.50
CA ASP A 54 11.04 16.88 -18.34
C ASP A 54 10.25 17.06 -17.04
N SER A 55 8.99 17.51 -17.13
CA SER A 55 8.07 17.65 -16.01
C SER A 55 7.67 16.34 -15.33
N GLU A 56 7.84 15.19 -16.00
CA GLU A 56 7.53 13.87 -15.43
C GLU A 56 8.74 13.25 -14.70
N ILE A 57 9.90 13.93 -14.73
CA ILE A 57 11.14 13.42 -14.15
C ILE A 57 11.39 14.11 -12.82
N ALA A 58 11.06 13.41 -11.74
CA ALA A 58 11.22 13.92 -10.38
C ALA A 58 12.68 13.97 -9.88
N SER A 59 13.63 13.30 -10.55
CA SER A 59 15.00 13.15 -10.06
C SER A 59 15.99 12.93 -11.21
N PRO A 60 17.28 13.30 -11.05
CA PRO A 60 18.29 13.07 -12.07
C PRO A 60 18.36 11.59 -12.44
N LEU A 61 18.23 11.30 -13.74
CA LEU A 61 18.20 9.94 -14.26
C LEU A 61 19.56 9.27 -14.07
N LYS A 62 19.57 8.15 -13.36
CA LYS A 62 20.75 7.28 -13.27
C LYS A 62 20.88 6.42 -14.52
N PRO A 63 22.09 6.02 -14.92
CA PRO A 63 22.30 5.23 -16.13
C PRO A 63 21.98 3.75 -15.92
N VAL A 64 21.51 3.10 -16.98
CA VAL A 64 21.61 1.64 -17.13
C VAL A 64 23.07 1.31 -17.42
N VAL A 65 23.64 0.40 -16.64
CA VAL A 65 25.07 0.04 -16.72
C VAL A 65 25.28 -0.93 -17.87
N THR A 66 24.61 -2.08 -17.83
CA THR A 66 24.73 -3.15 -18.84
C THR A 66 23.49 -4.03 -18.87
N ARG A 67 23.32 -4.80 -19.95
CA ARG A 67 22.43 -5.98 -19.95
C ARG A 67 22.91 -6.99 -18.91
N ALA A 68 21.98 -7.69 -18.27
CA ALA A 68 22.33 -8.74 -17.32
C ALA A 68 23.00 -9.90 -18.06
N THR A 69 24.18 -10.29 -17.58
CA THR A 69 24.91 -11.45 -18.08
C THR A 69 24.37 -12.74 -17.43
N ALA A 70 24.73 -13.89 -18.00
CA ALA A 70 24.39 -15.18 -17.39
C ALA A 70 24.95 -15.31 -15.96
N TRP A 71 26.10 -14.70 -15.69
CA TRP A 71 26.69 -14.67 -14.35
C TRP A 71 25.80 -13.91 -13.35
N ASP A 72 25.26 -12.76 -13.75
CA ASP A 72 24.40 -11.94 -12.89
C ASP A 72 23.09 -12.66 -12.52
N LEU A 73 22.55 -13.47 -13.45
CA LEU A 73 21.38 -14.31 -13.20
C LEU A 73 21.67 -15.44 -12.21
N VAL A 74 22.83 -16.09 -12.33
CA VAL A 74 23.27 -17.12 -11.39
C VAL A 74 23.53 -16.52 -10.01
N GLN A 75 24.17 -15.35 -9.94
CA GLN A 75 24.37 -14.63 -8.68
C GLN A 75 23.04 -14.28 -8.02
N GLN A 76 22.07 -13.79 -8.77
CA GLN A 76 20.73 -13.50 -8.23
C GLN A 76 20.05 -14.75 -7.66
N ASP A 77 20.16 -15.88 -8.35
CA ASP A 77 19.59 -17.15 -7.87
C ASP A 77 20.28 -17.65 -6.60
N GLN A 78 21.61 -17.56 -6.53
CA GLN A 78 22.36 -17.86 -5.31
C GLN A 78 21.95 -16.97 -4.14
N MET A 79 21.76 -15.66 -4.36
CA MET A 79 21.28 -14.76 -3.33
C MET A 79 19.86 -15.12 -2.87
N ALA A 80 18.96 -15.46 -3.80
CA ALA A 80 17.60 -15.88 -3.45
C ALA A 80 17.57 -17.16 -2.58
N HIS A 81 18.50 -18.09 -2.79
CA HIS A 81 18.63 -19.27 -1.91
C HIS A 81 19.14 -18.87 -0.52
N ARG A 82 20.14 -18.00 -0.44
CA ARG A 82 20.67 -17.48 0.84
C ARG A 82 19.64 -16.64 1.59
N GLU A 83 18.77 -15.92 0.89
CA GLU A 83 17.67 -15.15 1.48
C GLU A 83 16.74 -16.03 2.31
N ALA A 84 16.42 -17.24 1.83
CA ALA A 84 15.52 -18.17 2.53
C ALA A 84 16.13 -18.65 3.86
N GLU A 85 17.41 -19.04 3.85
CA GLU A 85 18.15 -19.44 5.06
C GLU A 85 18.30 -18.27 6.03
N THR A 86 18.68 -17.09 5.50
CA THR A 86 18.85 -15.87 6.30
C THR A 86 17.54 -15.44 6.96
N LEU A 87 16.43 -15.54 6.24
CA LEU A 87 15.10 -15.23 6.77
C LEU A 87 14.74 -16.11 7.98
N GLN A 88 15.10 -17.39 7.93
CA GLN A 88 14.86 -18.31 9.03
C GLN A 88 15.72 -17.94 10.25
N ILE A 89 17.02 -17.67 10.05
CA ILE A 89 17.92 -17.19 11.11
C ILE A 89 17.36 -15.92 11.77
N CYS A 90 16.92 -14.94 10.97
CA CYS A 90 16.34 -13.71 11.46
C CYS A 90 15.10 -13.95 12.34
N ARG A 91 14.23 -14.89 11.96
CA ARG A 91 13.04 -15.25 12.74
C ARG A 91 13.40 -15.91 14.07
N GLU A 92 14.35 -16.83 14.04
CA GLU A 92 14.81 -17.55 15.24
C GLU A 92 15.44 -16.58 16.24
N ARG A 93 16.29 -15.65 15.79
CA ARG A 93 16.92 -14.65 16.67
C ARG A 93 15.92 -13.62 17.20
N ALA A 94 14.98 -13.17 16.38
CA ALA A 94 13.92 -12.27 16.85
C ALA A 94 13.05 -12.93 17.93
N ALA A 95 12.71 -14.21 17.75
CA ALA A 95 11.94 -14.99 18.72
C ALA A 95 12.74 -15.25 20.01
N ALA A 96 14.04 -15.56 19.91
CA ALA A 96 14.91 -15.79 21.07
C ALA A 96 15.05 -14.53 21.96
N LEU A 97 15.01 -13.34 21.35
CA LEU A 97 15.03 -12.05 22.05
C LEU A 97 13.65 -11.60 22.54
N GLY A 98 12.57 -12.35 22.24
CA GLY A 98 11.21 -12.02 22.65
C GLY A 98 10.68 -10.72 22.01
N LEU A 99 11.15 -10.38 20.82
CA LEU A 99 10.72 -9.15 20.12
C LEU A 99 9.35 -9.35 19.49
N ASP A 100 8.41 -8.44 19.78
CA ASP A 100 7.08 -8.43 19.18
C ASP A 100 7.11 -7.87 17.75
N MET A 101 7.65 -8.68 16.83
CA MET A 101 7.79 -8.34 15.43
C MET A 101 7.68 -9.57 14.53
N LYS A 102 7.21 -9.36 13.31
CA LYS A 102 7.12 -10.40 12.28
C LYS A 102 8.12 -10.12 11.18
N VAL A 103 9.18 -10.93 11.09
CA VAL A 103 10.13 -10.84 9.97
C VAL A 103 9.50 -11.46 8.72
N VAL A 104 9.25 -10.62 7.72
CA VAL A 104 8.47 -10.99 6.54
C VAL A 104 9.36 -11.38 5.37
N ARG A 105 10.40 -10.60 5.09
CA ARG A 105 11.30 -10.82 3.95
C ARG A 105 12.72 -10.39 4.28
N VAL A 106 13.70 -11.01 3.63
CA VAL A 106 15.09 -10.56 3.61
C VAL A 106 15.50 -10.37 2.16
N GLU A 107 16.27 -9.32 1.86
CA GLU A 107 16.87 -9.08 0.56
C GLU A 107 18.37 -8.89 0.71
N TRP A 108 19.15 -9.59 -0.11
CA TRP A 108 20.60 -9.35 -0.18
C TRP A 108 20.91 -8.28 -1.21
N ALA A 109 21.86 -7.40 -0.90
CA ALA A 109 22.41 -6.50 -1.88
C ALA A 109 23.11 -7.28 -3.00
N TYR A 110 23.13 -6.71 -4.20
CA TYR A 110 23.71 -7.34 -5.38
C TYR A 110 25.19 -7.74 -5.21
N ASP A 111 25.95 -6.94 -4.46
CA ASP A 111 27.36 -7.14 -4.14
C ASP A 111 27.57 -7.91 -2.82
N ALA A 112 26.49 -8.42 -2.21
CA ALA A 112 26.48 -9.04 -0.89
C ALA A 112 27.08 -8.17 0.23
N SER A 113 27.16 -6.84 0.05
CA SER A 113 27.71 -5.92 1.06
C SER A 113 26.78 -5.67 2.25
N SER A 114 25.47 -5.77 2.00
CA SER A 114 24.43 -5.48 2.98
C SER A 114 23.20 -6.37 2.80
N ILE A 115 22.46 -6.54 3.88
CA ILE A 115 21.23 -7.33 3.97
C ILE A 115 20.13 -6.42 4.49
N VAL A 116 19.01 -6.34 3.77
CA VAL A 116 17.83 -5.59 4.21
C VAL A 116 16.79 -6.57 4.74
N VAL A 117 16.43 -6.42 6.01
CA VAL A 117 15.44 -7.25 6.70
C VAL A 117 14.14 -6.45 6.82
N TYR A 118 13.10 -6.91 6.15
CA TYR A 118 11.76 -6.32 6.21
C TYR A 118 10.94 -6.97 7.31
N PHE A 119 10.42 -6.16 8.22
CA PHE A 119 9.60 -6.62 9.34
C PHE A 119 8.32 -5.80 9.51
N GLY A 120 7.27 -6.48 9.96
CA GLY A 120 6.02 -5.90 10.41
C GLY A 120 5.98 -5.81 11.93
N ALA A 121 5.49 -4.71 12.48
CA ALA A 121 5.23 -4.55 13.91
C ALA A 121 4.14 -3.50 14.13
N GLU A 122 3.24 -3.75 15.09
CA GLU A 122 2.18 -2.79 15.46
C GLU A 122 2.73 -1.65 16.33
N GLN A 123 3.64 -1.98 17.22
CA GLN A 123 4.31 -1.03 18.10
C GLN A 123 5.78 -0.88 17.73
N ARG A 124 6.43 0.12 18.31
CA ARG A 124 7.85 0.35 18.11
C ARG A 124 8.67 -0.72 18.81
N VAL A 125 9.55 -1.37 18.07
CA VAL A 125 10.41 -2.45 18.56
C VAL A 125 11.85 -1.95 18.67
N ASP A 126 12.51 -2.21 19.81
CA ASP A 126 13.96 -1.99 19.95
C ASP A 126 14.73 -3.21 19.43
N PHE A 127 15.22 -3.12 18.20
CA PHE A 127 15.94 -4.19 17.52
C PHE A 127 17.47 -4.05 17.57
N ARG A 128 18.04 -3.16 18.40
CA ARG A 128 19.50 -2.94 18.44
C ARG A 128 20.28 -4.22 18.75
N ASN A 129 19.82 -4.99 19.74
CA ASN A 129 20.43 -6.27 20.10
C ASN A 129 20.31 -7.30 18.98
N LEU A 130 19.17 -7.31 18.28
CA LEU A 130 18.95 -8.18 17.13
C LEU A 130 19.91 -7.86 15.99
N VAL A 131 20.08 -6.58 15.65
CA VAL A 131 21.03 -6.15 14.59
C VAL A 131 22.45 -6.57 14.93
N HIS A 132 22.86 -6.43 16.20
CA HIS A 132 24.18 -6.88 16.64
C HIS A 132 24.36 -8.40 16.50
N ASP A 133 23.39 -9.21 16.96
CA ASP A 133 23.44 -10.68 16.84
C ASP A 133 23.44 -11.13 15.36
N LEU A 134 22.58 -10.53 14.53
CA LEU A 134 22.53 -10.83 13.10
C LEU A 134 23.82 -10.44 12.37
N ALA A 135 24.41 -9.29 12.68
CA ALA A 135 25.69 -8.88 12.09
C ALA A 135 26.83 -9.84 12.47
N GLN A 136 26.82 -10.39 13.69
CA GLN A 136 27.79 -11.40 14.12
C GLN A 136 27.61 -12.74 13.41
N VAL A 137 26.37 -13.18 13.19
CA VAL A 137 26.07 -14.48 12.55
C VAL A 137 26.26 -14.42 11.03
N LEU A 138 25.81 -13.33 10.39
CA LEU A 138 25.78 -13.20 8.93
C LEU A 138 27.06 -12.56 8.36
N HIS A 139 27.93 -12.03 9.21
CA HIS A 139 29.17 -11.35 8.85
C HIS A 139 29.00 -10.24 7.79
N THR A 140 27.81 -9.62 7.77
CA THR A 140 27.39 -8.66 6.74
C THR A 140 26.63 -7.51 7.41
N ARG A 141 26.63 -6.32 6.81
CA ARG A 141 25.89 -5.17 7.34
C ARG A 141 24.38 -5.43 7.25
N VAL A 142 23.68 -5.36 8.38
CA VAL A 142 22.23 -5.59 8.44
C VAL A 142 21.49 -4.27 8.58
N GLU A 143 20.55 -4.03 7.68
CA GLU A 143 19.61 -2.90 7.72
C GLU A 143 18.21 -3.42 8.04
N MET A 144 17.54 -2.84 9.02
CA MET A 144 16.18 -3.21 9.41
C MET A 144 15.20 -2.21 8.79
N ARG A 145 14.15 -2.70 8.13
CA ARG A 145 13.11 -1.86 7.52
C ARG A 145 11.72 -2.28 7.98
N GLN A 146 11.01 -1.34 8.59
CA GLN A 146 9.62 -1.56 8.95
C GLN A 146 8.76 -1.45 7.68
N VAL A 147 7.78 -2.34 7.56
CA VAL A 147 6.81 -2.32 6.47
C VAL A 147 5.39 -2.28 7.00
N GLY A 148 4.50 -1.62 6.27
CA GLY A 148 3.09 -1.55 6.65
C GLY A 148 2.34 -2.85 6.33
N VAL A 149 1.18 -3.04 6.99
CA VAL A 149 0.31 -4.22 6.87
C VAL A 149 -0.02 -4.66 5.43
N ARG A 150 -0.08 -3.72 4.47
CA ARG A 150 -0.34 -4.02 3.06
C ARG A 150 0.88 -4.63 2.37
N ASP A 151 2.07 -4.09 2.64
CA ASP A 151 3.31 -4.60 2.07
C ASP A 151 3.67 -5.95 2.70
N GLU A 152 3.34 -6.16 3.98
CA GLU A 152 3.38 -7.49 4.59
C GLU A 152 2.52 -8.50 3.81
N ALA A 153 1.26 -8.15 3.52
CA ALA A 153 0.39 -9.00 2.71
C ALA A 153 0.90 -9.19 1.28
N LYS A 154 1.57 -8.18 0.71
CA LYS A 154 2.22 -8.28 -0.62
C LYS A 154 3.36 -9.31 -0.61
N PHE A 155 4.21 -9.30 0.41
CA PHE A 155 5.32 -10.25 0.53
C PHE A 155 4.86 -11.67 0.82
N MET A 156 3.87 -11.83 1.69
CA MET A 156 3.28 -13.15 1.96
C MET A 156 2.53 -13.71 0.74
N SER A 157 2.07 -12.83 -0.15
CA SER A 157 1.16 -13.16 -1.26
C SER A 157 -0.10 -13.87 -0.75
N GLY A 158 -0.95 -14.31 -1.66
CA GLY A 158 -2.18 -15.04 -1.33
C GLY A 158 -3.31 -14.76 -2.31
N TYR A 159 -4.51 -15.21 -1.93
CA TYR A 159 -5.72 -15.08 -2.76
C TYR A 159 -6.71 -14.14 -2.10
N GLY A 160 -7.21 -13.17 -2.86
CA GLY A 160 -8.29 -12.29 -2.42
C GLY A 160 -9.63 -13.02 -2.38
N ARG A 161 -10.64 -12.36 -1.82
CA ARG A 161 -12.02 -12.89 -1.76
C ARG A 161 -12.63 -13.20 -3.13
N CYS A 162 -12.10 -12.59 -4.19
CA CYS A 162 -12.48 -12.86 -5.57
C CYS A 162 -11.87 -14.17 -6.14
N GLY A 163 -11.10 -14.92 -5.34
CA GLY A 163 -10.42 -16.16 -5.75
C GLY A 163 -9.17 -15.94 -6.61
N ARG A 164 -8.81 -14.69 -6.90
CA ARG A 164 -7.60 -14.32 -7.66
C ARG A 164 -6.44 -13.98 -6.72
N GLN A 165 -5.22 -14.03 -7.23
CA GLN A 165 -4.05 -13.55 -6.50
C GLN A 165 -4.25 -12.09 -6.05
N LEU A 166 -3.72 -11.73 -4.88
CA LEU A 166 -3.79 -10.37 -4.35
C LEU A 166 -3.34 -9.31 -5.38
N CYS A 167 -4.16 -8.29 -5.61
CA CYS A 167 -3.89 -7.24 -6.59
C CYS A 167 -2.54 -6.55 -6.34
N CYS A 168 -2.20 -6.31 -5.07
CA CYS A 168 -0.93 -5.69 -4.66
C CYS A 168 0.32 -6.56 -4.95
N ALA A 169 0.14 -7.88 -5.08
CA ALA A 169 1.20 -8.82 -5.44
C ALA A 169 1.18 -9.21 -6.93
N SER A 170 0.12 -8.86 -7.66
CA SER A 170 -0.10 -9.28 -9.05
C SER A 170 0.09 -8.18 -10.10
N TRP A 171 -0.55 -7.02 -9.94
CA TRP A 171 -0.50 -5.98 -10.98
C TRP A 171 -0.71 -4.54 -10.48
N LEU A 172 -1.39 -4.34 -9.35
CA LEU A 172 -1.71 -3.02 -8.83
C LEU A 172 -0.50 -2.45 -8.08
N ARG A 173 0.14 -1.44 -8.68
CA ARG A 173 1.38 -0.79 -8.18
C ARG A 173 1.10 0.44 -7.33
N GLU A 174 0.07 1.19 -7.69
CA GLU A 174 -0.33 2.44 -7.04
C GLU A 174 -1.68 2.28 -6.37
N PHE A 175 -1.82 2.92 -5.21
CA PHE A 175 -3.02 2.78 -4.40
C PHE A 175 -3.58 4.16 -4.06
N ALA A 176 -4.71 4.48 -4.68
CA ALA A 176 -5.51 5.62 -4.26
C ALA A 176 -6.13 5.38 -2.87
N PRO A 177 -6.38 6.44 -2.11
CA PRO A 177 -7.07 6.35 -0.83
C PRO A 177 -8.48 5.77 -1.01
N VAL A 178 -8.83 4.81 -0.17
CA VAL A 178 -10.14 4.12 -0.22
C VAL A 178 -11.02 4.67 0.90
N SER A 179 -12.27 4.97 0.58
CA SER A 179 -13.26 5.44 1.57
C SER A 179 -14.48 4.51 1.66
N ILE A 180 -15.12 4.50 2.82
CA ILE A 180 -16.36 3.74 3.07
C ILE A 180 -17.50 4.16 2.13
N LYS A 181 -17.49 5.42 1.64
CA LYS A 181 -18.45 5.91 0.67
C LYS A 181 -18.41 5.10 -0.64
N MET A 182 -17.23 4.61 -1.04
CA MET A 182 -17.05 3.79 -2.24
C MET A 182 -17.70 2.41 -2.07
N ALA A 183 -17.57 1.80 -0.89
CA ALA A 183 -18.28 0.55 -0.58
C ALA A 183 -19.81 0.72 -0.68
N LYS A 184 -20.35 1.83 -0.14
CA LYS A 184 -21.78 2.15 -0.29
C LYS A 184 -22.19 2.37 -1.74
N ALA A 185 -21.35 3.03 -2.55
CA ALA A 185 -21.64 3.27 -3.96
C ALA A 185 -21.68 1.98 -4.81
N GLN A 186 -21.02 0.92 -4.33
CA GLN A 186 -21.00 -0.40 -4.96
C GLN A 186 -22.00 -1.38 -4.32
N ASP A 187 -22.89 -0.87 -3.46
CA ASP A 187 -23.90 -1.65 -2.73
C ASP A 187 -23.29 -2.81 -1.91
N LEU A 188 -22.04 -2.67 -1.46
CA LEU A 188 -21.43 -3.63 -0.57
C LEU A 188 -21.96 -3.43 0.87
N PRO A 189 -22.29 -4.53 1.57
CA PRO A 189 -22.60 -4.49 2.99
C PRO A 189 -21.43 -3.95 3.80
N LEU A 190 -21.73 -3.12 4.79
CA LEU A 190 -20.72 -2.38 5.58
C LEU A 190 -20.11 -3.19 6.72
N ASN A 191 -20.15 -4.53 6.65
CA ASN A 191 -19.47 -5.33 7.65
C ASN A 191 -17.96 -5.36 7.34
N SER A 192 -17.15 -5.44 8.39
CA SER A 192 -15.69 -5.37 8.24
C SER A 192 -15.13 -6.53 7.40
N ALA A 193 -15.75 -7.71 7.44
CA ALA A 193 -15.26 -8.87 6.70
C ALA A 193 -15.43 -8.73 5.18
N GLU A 194 -16.46 -8.02 4.72
CA GLU A 194 -16.75 -7.86 3.30
C GLU A 194 -16.05 -6.67 2.67
N VAL A 195 -15.77 -5.60 3.42
CA VAL A 195 -15.09 -4.42 2.88
C VAL A 195 -13.59 -4.38 3.15
N SER A 196 -13.06 -5.24 4.03
CA SER A 196 -11.63 -5.32 4.32
C SER A 196 -10.94 -6.41 3.49
N GLY A 197 -9.71 -6.11 3.05
CA GLY A 197 -8.82 -7.08 2.43
C GLY A 197 -8.03 -7.89 3.47
N LEU A 198 -7.23 -8.85 2.99
CA LEU A 198 -6.36 -9.68 3.84
C LEU A 198 -5.34 -8.87 4.66
N CYS A 199 -5.01 -7.66 4.22
CA CYS A 199 -4.15 -6.73 4.96
C CYS A 199 -4.87 -5.96 6.10
N GLY A 200 -6.14 -6.26 6.38
CA GLY A 200 -6.94 -5.60 7.42
C GLY A 200 -7.44 -4.19 7.06
N ARG A 201 -6.98 -3.60 5.95
CA ARG A 201 -7.47 -2.31 5.41
C ARG A 201 -8.60 -2.53 4.40
N LEU A 202 -9.31 -1.45 4.07
CA LEU A 202 -10.34 -1.46 3.02
C LEU A 202 -9.79 -1.99 1.68
N LEU A 203 -10.64 -2.71 0.95
CA LEU A 203 -10.34 -3.32 -0.35
C LEU A 203 -9.91 -2.25 -1.37
N CYS A 204 -8.71 -2.41 -1.94
CA CYS A 204 -8.22 -1.54 -3.02
C CYS A 204 -9.08 -1.63 -4.30
N CYS A 205 -9.77 -2.76 -4.52
CA CYS A 205 -10.73 -2.93 -5.62
C CYS A 205 -11.86 -1.90 -5.57
N LEU A 206 -12.26 -1.45 -4.38
CA LEU A 206 -13.28 -0.42 -4.23
C LEU A 206 -12.88 0.86 -4.94
N SER A 207 -11.60 1.25 -4.84
CA SER A 207 -11.14 2.44 -5.55
C SER A 207 -10.95 2.19 -7.04
N TYR A 208 -10.39 1.04 -7.41
CA TYR A 208 -10.13 0.68 -8.80
C TYR A 208 -11.41 0.64 -9.64
N GLU A 209 -12.49 0.07 -9.11
CA GLU A 209 -13.75 -0.11 -9.84
C GLU A 209 -14.69 1.10 -9.76
N ASN A 210 -14.40 2.08 -8.87
CA ASN A 210 -15.35 3.14 -8.55
C ASN A 210 -15.75 4.01 -9.75
N SER A 211 -14.81 4.33 -10.64
CA SER A 211 -15.10 5.12 -11.85
C SER A 211 -16.09 4.39 -12.76
N LEU A 212 -15.87 3.09 -12.98
CA LEU A 212 -16.74 2.22 -13.77
C LEU A 212 -18.15 2.16 -13.17
N TYR A 213 -18.25 1.96 -11.85
CA TYR A 213 -19.55 1.95 -11.15
C TYR A 213 -20.27 3.30 -11.25
N ALA A 214 -19.54 4.41 -11.12
CA ALA A 214 -20.12 5.75 -11.21
C ALA A 214 -20.65 6.03 -12.63
N GLU A 215 -19.92 5.64 -13.67
CA GLU A 215 -20.36 5.78 -15.07
C GLU A 215 -21.55 4.88 -15.39
N ALA A 216 -21.51 3.61 -14.96
CA ALA A 216 -22.61 2.68 -15.17
C ALA A 216 -23.90 3.17 -14.47
N ARG A 217 -23.81 3.67 -13.24
CA ARG A 217 -24.94 4.27 -12.52
C ARG A 217 -25.52 5.50 -13.21
N LYS A 218 -24.71 6.33 -13.88
CA LYS A 218 -25.21 7.47 -14.66
C LYS A 218 -26.06 7.04 -15.86
N ARG A 219 -25.81 5.86 -16.42
CA ARG A 219 -26.56 5.30 -17.55
C ARG A 219 -27.81 4.53 -17.10
N MET A 220 -27.93 4.23 -15.81
CA MET A 220 -29.03 3.46 -15.25
C MET A 220 -30.21 4.35 -14.83
N PRO A 221 -31.45 3.84 -14.91
CA PRO A 221 -32.62 4.55 -14.43
C PRO A 221 -32.56 4.71 -12.90
N LYS A 222 -33.13 5.80 -12.37
CA LYS A 222 -33.12 6.09 -10.93
C LYS A 222 -33.99 5.10 -10.17
N LEU A 223 -33.64 4.84 -8.91
CA LEU A 223 -34.50 4.08 -7.98
C LEU A 223 -35.89 4.72 -7.92
N ASN A 224 -36.92 3.87 -7.90
CA ASN A 224 -38.34 4.22 -7.92
C ASN A 224 -38.84 4.94 -9.19
N SER A 225 -38.00 5.09 -10.23
CA SER A 225 -38.50 5.54 -11.54
C SER A 225 -39.44 4.51 -12.15
N MET A 226 -40.40 4.97 -12.95
CA MET A 226 -41.33 4.12 -13.67
C MET A 226 -40.74 3.74 -15.03
N LEU A 227 -40.73 2.45 -15.33
CA LEU A 227 -40.13 1.87 -16.53
C LEU A 227 -41.15 0.99 -17.23
N MET A 228 -41.25 1.10 -18.55
CA MET A 228 -42.11 0.23 -19.35
C MET A 228 -41.38 -1.10 -19.57
N THR A 229 -41.97 -2.17 -19.06
CA THR A 229 -41.49 -3.54 -19.27
C THR A 229 -42.44 -4.27 -20.22
N PRO A 230 -42.03 -5.40 -20.83
CA PRO A 230 -42.94 -6.21 -21.65
C PRO A 230 -44.21 -6.68 -20.93
N GLN A 231 -44.20 -6.68 -19.59
CA GLN A 231 -45.32 -7.09 -18.74
C GLN A 231 -46.16 -5.91 -18.24
N GLY A 232 -45.82 -4.67 -18.62
CA GLY A 232 -46.50 -3.44 -18.21
C GLY A 232 -45.58 -2.42 -17.52
N PRO A 233 -46.12 -1.26 -17.13
CA PRO A 233 -45.38 -0.26 -16.35
C PRO A 233 -45.03 -0.83 -14.97
N GLY A 234 -43.79 -0.61 -14.52
CA GLY A 234 -43.37 -1.00 -13.19
C GLY A 234 -42.37 -0.03 -12.57
N LYS A 235 -42.22 -0.12 -11.24
CA LYS A 235 -41.30 0.74 -10.47
C LYS A 235 -39.97 0.04 -10.24
N VAL A 236 -38.86 0.73 -10.52
CA VAL A 236 -37.51 0.21 -10.25
C VAL A 236 -37.28 0.08 -8.75
N LYS A 237 -37.07 -1.14 -8.25
CA LYS A 237 -36.78 -1.41 -6.82
C LYS A 237 -35.29 -1.54 -6.55
N GLN A 238 -34.57 -2.21 -7.44
CA GLN A 238 -33.15 -2.49 -7.27
C GLN A 238 -32.42 -2.30 -8.60
N ILE A 239 -31.21 -1.78 -8.51
CA ILE A 239 -30.31 -1.59 -9.64
C ILE A 239 -29.15 -2.56 -9.48
N ASN A 240 -28.88 -3.37 -10.49
CA ASN A 240 -27.74 -4.27 -10.53
C ASN A 240 -26.70 -3.75 -11.52
N VAL A 241 -25.70 -3.05 -10.99
CA VAL A 241 -24.67 -2.39 -11.80
C VAL A 241 -23.86 -3.39 -12.62
N LEU A 242 -23.48 -4.52 -12.01
CA LEU A 242 -22.62 -5.53 -12.64
C LEU A 242 -23.31 -6.32 -13.74
N ARG A 243 -24.59 -6.66 -13.57
CA ARG A 243 -25.38 -7.37 -14.59
C ARG A 243 -25.99 -6.45 -15.65
N ASN A 244 -25.81 -5.14 -15.49
CA ASN A 244 -26.47 -4.14 -16.31
C ASN A 244 -28.00 -4.35 -16.38
N SER A 245 -28.60 -4.70 -15.24
CA SER A 245 -30.03 -5.03 -15.12
C SER A 245 -30.68 -4.25 -13.98
N VAL A 246 -32.00 -4.08 -14.09
CA VAL A 246 -32.82 -3.47 -13.04
C VAL A 246 -33.96 -4.40 -12.66
N THR A 247 -34.20 -4.54 -11.37
CA THR A 247 -35.36 -5.28 -10.86
C THR A 247 -36.53 -4.32 -10.75
N VAL A 248 -37.56 -4.58 -11.55
CA VAL A 248 -38.76 -3.77 -11.65
C VAL A 248 -39.92 -4.50 -10.97
N GLN A 249 -40.64 -3.79 -10.12
CA GLN A 249 -41.88 -4.26 -9.52
C GLN A 249 -43.05 -3.90 -10.46
N VAL A 250 -43.70 -4.91 -11.02
CA VAL A 250 -44.89 -4.76 -11.88
C VAL A 250 -46.12 -5.20 -11.10
N GLU A 251 -47.20 -4.43 -11.24
CA GLU A 251 -48.51 -4.77 -10.66
C GLU A 251 -49.30 -5.60 -11.68
N GLY A 252 -49.54 -6.87 -11.37
CA GLY A 252 -50.33 -7.76 -12.21
C GLY A 252 -51.84 -7.58 -12.03
N PRO A 253 -52.66 -8.23 -12.88
CA PRO A 253 -54.13 -8.07 -12.90
C PRO A 253 -54.88 -8.52 -11.63
N ASN A 254 -54.23 -9.19 -10.67
CA ASN A 254 -54.81 -9.67 -9.40
C ASN A 254 -54.13 -9.06 -8.15
N GLU A 255 -53.59 -7.84 -8.22
CA GLU A 255 -52.76 -7.23 -7.16
C GLU A 255 -51.48 -8.02 -6.82
N THR A 256 -51.18 -9.08 -7.57
CA THR A 256 -49.94 -9.84 -7.41
C THR A 256 -48.77 -9.00 -7.88
N THR A 257 -47.90 -8.64 -6.93
CA THR A 257 -46.62 -8.01 -7.21
C THR A 257 -45.65 -9.05 -7.79
N THR A 258 -45.17 -8.83 -9.01
CA THR A 258 -44.06 -9.61 -9.59
C THR A 258 -42.82 -8.76 -9.76
N LEU A 259 -41.66 -9.35 -9.44
CA LEU A 259 -40.35 -8.75 -9.66
C LEU A 259 -39.78 -9.29 -10.96
N VAL A 260 -39.59 -8.42 -11.94
CA VAL A 260 -39.04 -8.77 -13.25
C VAL A 260 -37.66 -8.13 -13.39
N GLU A 261 -36.66 -8.91 -13.76
CA GLU A 261 -35.32 -8.41 -14.07
C GLU A 261 -35.28 -7.99 -15.54
N VAL A 262 -35.01 -6.71 -15.78
CA VAL A 262 -34.95 -6.13 -17.13
C VAL A 262 -33.52 -5.68 -17.41
N LEU A 263 -32.95 -6.15 -18.51
CA LEU A 263 -31.63 -5.69 -18.98
C LEU A 263 -31.75 -4.26 -19.47
N VAL A 264 -30.86 -3.39 -19.00
CA VAL A 264 -30.72 -2.03 -19.52
C VAL A 264 -29.98 -2.15 -20.85
N LEU A 265 -30.74 -2.36 -21.93
CA LEU A 265 -30.23 -2.14 -23.27
C LEU A 265 -29.79 -0.69 -23.35
N GLN A 266 -28.54 -0.46 -23.76
CA GLN A 266 -28.06 0.90 -23.99
C GLN A 266 -29.07 1.60 -24.91
N PRO A 267 -29.49 2.84 -24.61
CA PRO A 267 -30.21 3.61 -25.60
C PRO A 267 -29.28 3.67 -26.81
N SER A 268 -29.69 3.04 -27.92
CA SER A 268 -29.16 3.40 -29.23
C SER A 268 -29.27 4.92 -29.31
N ALA A 269 -28.17 5.56 -29.68
CA ALA A 269 -28.10 7.00 -29.89
C ALA A 269 -29.01 7.36 -31.08
N ASP A 270 -30.31 7.36 -30.85
CA ASP A 270 -31.31 7.89 -31.75
C ASP A 270 -32.13 8.87 -30.93
N LYS A 271 -31.57 10.08 -30.81
CA LYS A 271 -32.34 11.25 -30.40
C LYS A 271 -33.31 11.54 -31.55
N GLY A 272 -34.43 10.82 -31.56
CA GLY A 272 -35.63 11.23 -32.26
C GLY A 272 -35.98 12.64 -31.79
N GLN A 273 -35.82 13.58 -32.71
CA GLN A 273 -36.20 14.98 -32.56
C GLN A 273 -37.67 15.04 -32.10
N PRO A 274 -38.01 15.73 -30.99
CA PRO A 274 -39.38 16.14 -30.80
C PRO A 274 -39.64 17.29 -31.77
N ASP A 275 -40.54 17.02 -32.71
CA ASP A 275 -41.07 17.98 -33.65
C ASP A 275 -41.76 19.15 -32.91
N ARG A 276 -41.65 20.30 -33.56
CA ARG A 276 -42.02 21.68 -33.19
C ARG A 276 -43.23 21.89 -32.26
N GLY A 277 -43.08 22.90 -31.39
CA GLY A 277 -44.24 23.63 -30.89
C GLY A 277 -44.06 24.66 -29.77
N CYS A 278 -43.14 25.63 -29.85
CA CYS A 278 -43.43 26.99 -29.36
C CYS A 278 -42.35 28.00 -29.79
N ALA A 279 -42.77 29.05 -30.49
CA ALA A 279 -41.95 30.20 -30.86
C ALA A 279 -42.03 31.26 -29.75
N ALA A 280 -41.18 31.13 -28.75
CA ALA A 280 -40.87 32.19 -27.79
C ALA A 280 -39.61 31.75 -27.01
N CYS A 281 -38.73 32.70 -26.69
CA CYS A 281 -37.47 32.52 -25.94
C CYS A 281 -36.17 32.38 -26.75
N LEU A 282 -36.11 32.91 -27.97
CA LEU A 282 -34.87 33.50 -28.50
C LEU A 282 -34.75 34.93 -27.96
N ALA A 283 -34.22 35.08 -26.74
CA ALA A 283 -33.63 36.33 -26.25
C ALA A 283 -32.85 36.06 -24.96
N GLY A 284 -31.55 36.36 -24.99
CA GLY A 284 -30.70 36.44 -23.82
C GLY A 284 -29.81 35.23 -23.65
N LEU A 285 -28.56 35.35 -24.13
CA LEU A 285 -27.34 35.14 -23.34
C LEU A 285 -26.13 35.33 -24.28
N GLU A 286 -25.79 36.58 -24.54
CA GLU A 286 -24.40 37.00 -24.71
C GLU A 286 -24.04 37.89 -23.51
N GLU A 287 -22.77 37.77 -23.10
CA GLU A 287 -22.06 38.50 -22.04
C GLU A 287 -22.32 38.11 -20.58
N VAL A 288 -21.46 37.21 -20.06
CA VAL A 288 -20.52 37.56 -18.98
C VAL A 288 -19.33 36.62 -19.01
N ALA A 289 -18.24 37.10 -19.61
CA ALA A 289 -16.90 36.74 -19.22
C ALA A 289 -16.59 37.44 -17.88
N GLY A 290 -16.08 36.69 -16.91
CA GLY A 290 -15.54 37.24 -15.67
C GLY A 290 -16.15 36.64 -14.40
N MET A 291 -15.27 36.17 -13.51
CA MET A 291 -15.51 35.67 -12.16
C MET A 291 -15.74 34.15 -12.01
N VAL A 292 -14.66 33.38 -12.20
CA VAL A 292 -14.34 32.30 -11.26
C VAL A 292 -12.90 32.53 -10.80
N GLY A 293 -12.77 33.22 -9.68
CA GLY A 293 -11.56 33.27 -8.87
C GLY A 293 -11.71 32.33 -7.69
N ASP A 294 -10.64 31.57 -7.47
CA ASP A 294 -10.21 30.92 -6.24
C ASP A 294 -10.85 29.57 -5.84
N GLY A 295 -10.04 28.52 -5.99
CA GLY A 295 -9.80 27.60 -4.89
C GLY A 295 -10.18 26.14 -5.10
N GLU A 296 -9.40 25.39 -5.89
CA GLU A 296 -8.92 24.04 -5.53
C GLU A 296 -7.90 23.60 -6.59
N GLU A 297 -6.71 24.20 -6.53
CA GLU A 297 -5.53 23.57 -7.09
C GLU A 297 -5.28 22.30 -6.28
N ALA A 298 -5.33 21.16 -6.96
CA ALA A 298 -4.76 19.94 -6.44
C ALA A 298 -3.25 20.17 -6.28
N ALA A 299 -2.85 20.57 -5.08
CA ALA A 299 -1.47 20.50 -4.62
C ALA A 299 -1.02 19.04 -4.78
N LEU A 300 -0.27 18.77 -5.85
CA LEU A 300 0.60 17.61 -5.94
C LEU A 300 1.65 17.81 -4.86
N ASP A 301 1.50 17.05 -3.77
CA ASP A 301 2.38 17.06 -2.61
C ASP A 301 3.85 17.01 -3.05
N LEU A 302 4.54 18.11 -2.77
CA LEU A 302 5.98 18.13 -2.54
C LEU A 302 6.25 17.32 -1.26
N ALA A 303 6.83 16.13 -1.44
CA ALA A 303 7.55 15.38 -0.42
C ALA A 303 8.56 14.48 -1.17
N GLU A 304 9.84 14.86 -1.19
CA GLU A 304 10.87 14.38 -0.25
C GLU A 304 11.03 12.84 -0.28
N GLU A 305 12.25 12.45 -0.70
CA GLU A 305 12.97 11.18 -0.51
C GLU A 305 12.17 9.88 -0.26
N ALA A 306 12.26 8.94 -1.21
CA ALA A 306 11.85 7.55 -0.99
C ALA A 306 12.70 6.89 0.12
N PRO A 307 12.14 5.96 0.92
CA PRO A 307 11.91 6.19 2.34
C PRO A 307 13.09 5.81 3.23
N GLU A 308 13.40 6.72 4.13
CA GLU A 308 13.97 6.46 5.44
C GLU A 308 12.79 6.30 6.44
N GLU A 309 12.44 5.07 6.81
CA GLU A 309 11.54 4.73 7.94
C GLU A 309 12.27 3.64 8.75
N ALA A 310 12.65 3.78 10.03
CA ALA A 310 12.29 4.74 11.05
C ALA A 310 13.48 4.96 12.03
N ALA A 311 14.05 6.17 12.05
CA ALA A 311 14.89 6.63 13.15
C ALA A 311 14.02 7.39 14.15
N ALA A 312 13.60 6.66 15.18
CA ALA A 312 13.58 7.12 16.56
C ALA A 312 13.99 8.59 16.84
N ARG A 313 13.05 9.54 16.81
CA ARG A 313 13.32 10.88 17.38
C ARG A 313 13.46 10.79 18.91
N PRO A 314 14.48 11.44 19.52
CA PRO A 314 14.60 11.60 20.96
C PRO A 314 13.60 12.66 21.45
N GLY A 315 13.01 12.44 22.63
CA GLY A 315 12.12 13.40 23.29
C GLY A 315 12.85 14.67 23.77
N PRO A 316 12.13 15.76 24.04
CA PRO A 316 12.74 17.03 24.40
C PRO A 316 13.37 16.98 25.80
N GLU A 317 14.50 17.65 25.92
CA GLU A 317 15.22 17.90 27.16
C GLU A 317 14.30 18.56 28.19
N ALA A 318 13.97 17.83 29.25
CA ALA A 318 13.47 18.40 30.48
C ALA A 318 14.67 18.76 31.37
N ALA A 319 14.67 20.02 31.79
CA ALA A 319 15.66 20.63 32.65
C ALA A 319 15.94 19.85 33.93
N SER A 320 17.18 20.00 34.36
CA SER A 320 17.77 19.61 35.63
C SER A 320 16.90 19.89 36.88
N GLU A 321 16.59 18.86 37.64
CA GLU A 321 16.43 18.95 39.10
C GLU A 321 16.96 17.67 39.77
N ALA A 322 18.02 17.82 40.56
CA ALA A 322 18.56 16.80 41.46
C ALA A 322 17.89 16.92 42.86
N PRO A 323 17.81 15.82 43.64
CA PRO A 323 16.71 15.58 44.58
C PRO A 323 16.91 16.23 45.96
N GLN A 324 15.81 16.74 46.51
CA GLN A 324 15.70 17.14 47.91
C GLN A 324 15.64 15.91 48.83
N LYS A 325 16.53 15.92 49.83
CA LYS A 325 16.48 15.10 51.04
C LYS A 325 15.22 15.41 51.85
N LYS A 326 14.57 14.37 52.39
CA LYS A 326 13.77 14.27 53.64
C LYS A 326 13.01 12.94 53.60
N GLU A 327 12.71 12.20 54.65
CA GLU A 327 13.14 12.08 56.05
C GLU A 327 12.54 10.73 56.48
N ALA A 328 13.31 9.84 57.07
CA ALA A 328 12.77 8.66 57.74
C ALA A 328 12.34 9.04 59.16
N ALA A 329 11.11 8.67 59.54
CA ALA A 329 10.64 8.68 60.92
C ALA A 329 10.43 7.24 61.42
N ALA A 330 10.87 7.01 62.66
CA ALA A 330 11.15 5.75 63.33
C ALA A 330 9.91 5.04 63.93
N PRO A 331 10.08 3.97 64.74
CA PRO A 331 10.41 4.22 66.15
C PRO A 331 11.41 3.26 66.84
N SER A 332 12.06 3.86 67.85
CA SER A 332 12.49 3.34 69.18
C SER A 332 13.56 2.23 69.33
N GLN A 333 14.72 2.66 69.87
CA GLN A 333 15.73 1.92 70.65
C GLN A 333 15.26 1.72 72.12
N PRO A 334 16.05 1.19 73.11
CA PRO A 334 17.44 0.68 73.09
C PRO A 334 17.69 -0.63 73.87
N ASP A 335 18.83 -1.30 73.64
CA ASP A 335 19.65 -1.76 74.77
C ASP A 335 21.12 -2.07 74.40
N SER A 336 21.99 -1.89 75.39
CA SER A 336 23.43 -1.67 75.30
C SER A 336 24.29 -2.97 75.27
N PRO A 337 25.61 -2.92 74.96
CA PRO A 337 26.38 -4.07 74.47
C PRO A 337 27.02 -4.89 75.60
N LYS A 338 27.03 -6.23 75.49
CA LYS A 338 27.85 -7.11 76.35
C LYS A 338 29.03 -7.72 75.61
N ARG A 339 30.20 -7.48 76.23
CA ARG A 339 31.56 -7.89 75.88
C ARG A 339 31.71 -9.41 75.70
N ARG A 340 32.53 -9.80 74.72
CA ARG A 340 33.08 -11.16 74.54
C ARG A 340 34.12 -11.50 75.62
N PRO A 341 34.18 -12.74 76.14
CA PRO A 341 35.37 -13.26 76.79
C PRO A 341 36.26 -14.05 75.82
N ARG A 342 37.57 -13.83 75.89
CA ARG A 342 38.64 -14.64 75.28
C ARG A 342 38.94 -15.84 76.18
N SER A 343 39.04 -17.05 75.63
CA SER A 343 39.96 -18.14 76.03
C SER A 343 39.59 -19.43 75.27
N ARG A 344 40.43 -20.41 74.97
CA ARG A 344 41.88 -20.65 74.95
C ARG A 344 42.00 -21.96 74.13
N ARG A 345 42.96 -22.02 73.21
CA ARG A 345 43.36 -23.27 72.54
C ARG A 345 43.77 -24.31 73.59
N ARG A 346 43.29 -25.55 73.46
CA ARG A 346 43.90 -26.73 74.06
C ARG A 346 44.51 -27.58 72.95
N ARG A 347 45.80 -27.82 73.05
CA ARG A 347 46.50 -28.97 72.45
C ARG A 347 46.23 -30.19 73.33
N ARG A 348 45.94 -31.32 72.70
CA ARG A 348 46.58 -32.60 73.02
C ARG A 348 46.61 -33.44 71.76
#